data_AF-A0A7M7IU93-F1
#
_entry.id   AF-A0A7M7IU93-F1
#
_cell.length_a   1.000
_cell.length_b   1.000
_cell.length_c   1.000
_cell.angle_alpha   90.00
_cell.angle_beta   90.00
_cell.angle_gamma   90.00
#
_symmetry.space_group_name_H-M   'P 1'
#
loop_
_entity.id
_entity.type
_entity.pdbx_description
1 polymer ?
#
loop_
_entity_poly.entity_id
_entity_poly.type
_entity_poly.pdbx_seq_one_letter_code
_entity_poly.pdbx_strand_id
1 'polypeptide(L)'
;MLTTFFSLFISDKIYLGENVSIDKTVWDYLQIEKPSYFLTTVAKHLWGGPVQLMNGAMDLRNGAKNIPNRSPVKLIEHNLLRLLISLYWDFLKGNKSFTSKKRSTHLNKAVDHLRYHIRNLRSAAIKQRMAGNRKTARINNDRKSTIQLS
;
A
#
# COMPACT_ATOMS: atom_id res chain seq x y z
N MET A 1 -16.16 -27.87 -18.76
CA MET A 1 -16.44 -26.42 -18.83
C MET A 1 -15.15 -25.67 -18.56
N LEU A 2 -14.60 -25.01 -19.58
CA LEU A 2 -13.42 -24.15 -19.47
C LEU A 2 -13.91 -22.70 -19.40
N THR A 3 -13.79 -22.08 -18.23
CA THR A 3 -14.04 -20.63 -18.06
C THR A 3 -12.80 -19.87 -18.51
N THR A 4 -12.78 -19.51 -19.79
CA THR A 4 -11.82 -18.55 -20.35
C THR A 4 -12.14 -17.16 -19.80
N PHE A 5 -11.27 -16.60 -18.97
CA PHE A 5 -11.36 -15.21 -18.52
C PHE A 5 -11.06 -14.28 -19.71
N PHE A 6 -12.10 -13.72 -20.32
CA PHE A 6 -11.97 -12.62 -21.27
C PHE A 6 -11.82 -11.30 -20.49
N SER A 7 -10.63 -10.71 -20.54
CA SER A 7 -10.45 -9.32 -20.14
C SER A 7 -11.15 -8.41 -21.15
N LEU A 8 -12.16 -7.67 -20.70
CA LEU A 8 -12.93 -6.74 -21.52
C LEU A 8 -12.11 -5.44 -21.73
N PHE A 9 -11.59 -5.22 -22.94
CA PHE A 9 -10.76 -4.06 -23.31
C PHE A 9 -11.61 -2.85 -23.71
N ILE A 10 -12.27 -2.18 -22.75
CA ILE A 10 -13.10 -0.97 -23.05
C ILE A 10 -12.56 0.31 -22.39
N SER A 11 -11.38 0.30 -21.76
CA SER A 11 -10.82 1.51 -21.14
C SER A 11 -9.29 1.46 -21.13
N ASP A 12 -8.62 2.62 -21.03
CA ASP A 12 -7.19 2.77 -20.66
C ASP A 12 -6.89 2.25 -19.24
N LYS A 13 -7.72 1.33 -18.74
CA LYS A 13 -7.69 0.76 -17.41
C LYS A 13 -7.77 -0.74 -17.50
N ILE A 14 -6.96 -1.40 -16.69
CA ILE A 14 -6.98 -2.83 -16.48
C ILE A 14 -7.73 -3.10 -15.18
N TYR A 15 -8.78 -3.92 -15.29
CA TYR A 15 -9.52 -4.39 -14.13
C TYR A 15 -8.69 -5.43 -13.39
N LEU A 16 -8.44 -5.19 -12.10
CA LEU A 16 -7.65 -6.07 -11.25
C LEU A 16 -8.53 -7.04 -10.44
N GLY A 17 -9.83 -6.75 -10.27
CA GLY A 17 -10.70 -7.47 -9.34
C GLY A 17 -11.16 -6.60 -8.17
N GLU A 18 -12.20 -7.03 -7.45
CA GLU A 18 -12.71 -6.37 -6.24
C GLU A 18 -13.08 -4.88 -6.46
N ASN A 19 -13.61 -4.56 -7.65
CA ASN A 19 -13.92 -3.18 -8.10
C ASN A 19 -12.70 -2.25 -8.19
N VAL A 20 -11.48 -2.80 -8.25
CA VAL A 20 -10.25 -2.04 -8.45
C VAL A 20 -9.79 -2.12 -9.90
N SER A 21 -9.45 -0.96 -10.45
CA SER A 21 -8.83 -0.84 -11.77
C SER A 21 -7.57 0.01 -11.68
N ILE A 22 -6.58 -0.28 -12.52
CA ILE A 22 -5.35 0.50 -12.64
C ILE A 22 -5.21 1.01 -14.08
N ASP A 23 -4.56 2.14 -14.26
CA ASP A 23 -4.20 2.63 -15.59
C ASP A 23 -3.33 1.59 -16.34
N LYS A 24 -3.58 1.42 -17.64
CA LYS A 24 -2.90 0.44 -18.48
C LYS A 24 -1.40 0.72 -18.59
N THR A 25 -1.00 1.98 -18.80
CA THR A 25 0.41 2.35 -18.88
C THR A 25 1.13 2.05 -17.56
N VAL A 26 0.47 2.33 -16.43
CA VAL A 26 1.02 1.95 -15.11
C VAL A 26 1.14 0.44 -14.99
N TRP A 27 0.13 -0.33 -15.39
CA TRP A 27 0.19 -1.78 -15.33
C TRP A 27 1.31 -2.38 -16.19
N ASP A 28 1.46 -1.88 -17.41
CA ASP A 28 2.49 -2.34 -18.35
C ASP A 28 3.89 -2.04 -17.78
N TYR A 29 4.09 -0.87 -17.17
CA TYR A 29 5.32 -0.52 -16.47
C TYR A 29 5.59 -1.47 -15.29
N LEU A 30 4.57 -1.86 -14.53
CA LEU A 30 4.74 -2.78 -13.41
C LEU A 30 5.22 -4.18 -13.85
N GLN A 31 4.91 -4.62 -15.08
CA GLN A 31 5.31 -5.96 -15.55
C GLN A 31 6.83 -6.11 -15.73
N ILE A 32 7.56 -5.00 -15.94
CA ILE A 32 9.02 -5.01 -16.14
C ILE A 32 9.81 -4.68 -14.87
N GLU A 33 9.10 -4.34 -13.79
CA GLU A 33 9.70 -3.85 -12.56
C GLU A 33 10.18 -4.93 -11.61
N LYS A 34 10.93 -4.51 -10.57
CA LYS A 34 11.37 -5.43 -9.51
C LYS A 34 10.17 -5.96 -8.72
N PRO A 35 10.20 -7.23 -8.24
CA PRO A 35 9.06 -7.83 -7.54
C PRO A 35 8.55 -7.03 -6.33
N SER A 36 9.45 -6.42 -5.56
CA SER A 36 9.06 -5.58 -4.42
C SER A 36 8.33 -4.31 -4.84
N TYR A 37 8.72 -3.71 -5.97
CA TYR A 37 8.06 -2.52 -6.51
C TYR A 37 6.67 -2.87 -7.01
N PHE A 38 6.54 -3.95 -7.79
CA PHE A 38 5.25 -4.48 -8.21
C PHE A 38 4.30 -4.67 -7.02
N LEU A 39 4.75 -5.45 -6.02
CA LEU A 39 3.94 -5.82 -4.87
C LEU A 39 3.41 -4.59 -4.11
N THR A 40 4.30 -3.63 -3.84
CA THR A 40 3.93 -2.45 -3.04
C THR A 40 3.09 -1.44 -3.82
N THR A 41 3.30 -1.31 -5.13
CA THR A 41 2.48 -0.43 -5.97
C THR A 41 1.08 -0.99 -6.16
N VAL A 42 0.93 -2.28 -6.50
CA VAL A 42 -0.38 -2.92 -6.61
C VAL A 42 -1.13 -2.87 -5.27
N ALA A 43 -0.45 -3.08 -4.14
CA ALA A 43 -1.06 -2.90 -2.82
C ALA A 43 -1.58 -1.46 -2.60
N LYS A 44 -0.88 -0.43 -3.06
CA LYS A 44 -1.43 0.94 -2.94
C LYS A 44 -2.70 1.10 -3.76
N HIS A 45 -2.78 0.53 -4.96
CA HIS A 45 -4.00 0.61 -5.77
C HIS A 45 -5.17 -0.16 -5.13
N LEU A 46 -4.93 -1.38 -4.67
CA LEU A 46 -5.98 -2.22 -4.05
C LEU A 46 -6.60 -1.58 -2.81
N TRP A 47 -5.80 -0.90 -2.00
CA TRP A 47 -6.28 -0.25 -0.77
C TRP A 47 -6.66 1.23 -0.95
N GLY A 48 -6.72 1.75 -2.18
CA GLY A 48 -7.15 3.12 -2.45
C GLY A 48 -6.12 4.21 -2.12
N GLY A 49 -4.84 3.84 -2.00
CA GLY A 49 -3.70 4.74 -1.91
C GLY A 49 -2.82 4.51 -0.67
N PRO A 50 -1.68 5.22 -0.58
CA PRO A 50 -0.75 5.10 0.54
C PRO A 50 -1.38 5.54 1.87
N VAL A 51 -2.33 6.48 1.83
CA VAL A 51 -2.98 7.07 3.01
C VAL A 51 -3.93 6.09 3.69
N GLN A 52 -4.60 5.24 2.91
CA GLN A 52 -5.49 4.20 3.37
C GLN A 52 -4.67 2.99 3.79
N LEU A 53 -3.69 2.58 2.97
CA LEU A 53 -2.82 1.44 3.24
C LEU A 53 -2.00 1.60 4.52
N MET A 54 -1.50 2.80 4.83
CA MET A 54 -0.77 3.06 6.09
C MET A 54 -1.65 2.90 7.34
N ASN A 55 -2.97 2.92 7.20
CA ASN A 55 -3.91 2.69 8.28
C ASN A 55 -4.27 1.19 8.45
N GLY A 56 -3.85 0.32 7.53
CA GLY A 56 -4.08 -1.13 7.58
C GLY A 56 -3.02 -1.88 8.39
N ALA A 57 -3.30 -3.06 8.93
CA ALA A 57 -2.32 -3.92 9.59
C ALA A 57 -2.60 -5.40 9.30
N MET A 58 -1.53 -6.20 9.28
CA MET A 58 -1.61 -7.66 9.11
C MET A 58 -2.17 -8.37 10.35
N ASP A 59 -1.92 -7.78 11.52
CA ASP A 59 -2.39 -8.24 12.82
C ASP A 59 -2.45 -7.02 13.75
N LEU A 60 -3.46 -6.98 14.62
CA LEU A 60 -3.69 -5.93 15.61
C LEU A 60 -3.00 -6.23 16.95
N ARG A 61 -2.60 -7.49 17.23
CA ARG A 61 -2.00 -7.91 18.50
C ARG A 61 -0.70 -7.19 18.83
N ASN A 62 0.05 -6.75 17.81
CA ASN A 62 1.37 -6.13 17.97
C ASN A 62 1.32 -4.61 18.27
N GLY A 63 0.22 -4.09 18.82
CA GLY A 63 0.15 -2.73 19.33
C GLY A 63 0.49 -1.66 18.27
N ALA A 64 -0.07 -1.79 17.07
CA ALA A 64 0.16 -0.84 16.00
C ALA A 64 -0.21 0.57 16.46
N LYS A 65 0.78 1.46 16.55
CA LYS A 65 0.56 2.86 17.01
C LYS A 65 -0.38 3.58 16.06
N ASN A 66 -1.40 4.22 16.60
CA ASN A 66 -2.29 5.08 15.83
C ASN A 66 -1.53 6.29 15.28
N ILE A 67 -1.91 6.72 14.09
CA ILE A 67 -1.45 7.99 13.53
C ILE A 67 -2.24 9.10 14.26
N PRO A 68 -1.59 10.14 14.80
CA PRO A 68 -2.29 11.23 15.48
C PRO A 68 -3.40 11.86 14.62
N ASN A 69 -4.57 12.11 15.21
CA ASN A 69 -5.75 12.69 14.55
C ASN A 69 -6.24 11.88 13.33
N ARG A 70 -6.10 10.55 13.38
CA ARG A 70 -6.62 9.62 12.37
C ARG A 70 -7.44 8.54 13.04
N SER A 71 -8.27 7.89 12.23
CA SER A 71 -9.01 6.71 12.65
C SER A 71 -8.07 5.62 13.18
N PRO A 72 -8.56 4.73 14.05
CA PRO A 72 -7.78 3.59 14.53
C PRO A 72 -7.24 2.72 13.38
N VAL A 73 -6.13 2.04 13.65
CA VAL A 73 -5.58 1.03 12.74
C VAL A 73 -6.63 -0.05 12.46
N LYS A 74 -6.79 -0.43 11.19
CA LYS A 74 -7.72 -1.46 10.74
C LYS A 74 -6.97 -2.70 10.28
N LEU A 75 -7.58 -3.87 10.40
CA LEU A 75 -7.05 -5.09 9.78
C LEU A 75 -7.15 -4.96 8.25
N ILE A 76 -6.17 -5.48 7.52
CA ILE A 76 -6.27 -5.58 6.07
C ILE A 76 -7.35 -6.59 5.67
N GLU A 77 -8.06 -6.28 4.59
CA GLU A 77 -9.15 -7.08 4.07
C GLU A 77 -8.60 -8.35 3.39
N HIS A 78 -9.12 -9.51 3.80
CA HIS A 78 -8.59 -10.81 3.37
C HIS A 78 -8.79 -11.07 1.87
N ASN A 79 -9.91 -10.62 1.29
CA ASN A 79 -10.18 -10.69 -0.14
C ASN A 79 -9.15 -9.90 -0.96
N LEU A 80 -8.82 -8.69 -0.53
CA LEU A 80 -7.80 -7.86 -1.19
C LEU A 80 -6.39 -8.44 -1.05
N LEU A 81 -6.06 -9.01 0.12
CA LEU A 81 -4.78 -9.73 0.30
C LEU A 81 -4.69 -10.94 -0.63
N ARG A 82 -5.74 -11.76 -0.70
CA ARG A 82 -5.80 -12.90 -1.61
C ARG A 82 -5.63 -12.46 -3.07
N LEU A 83 -6.31 -11.38 -3.46
CA LEU A 83 -6.18 -10.82 -4.80
C LEU A 83 -4.74 -10.36 -5.10
N LEU A 84 -4.13 -9.61 -4.18
CA LEU A 84 -2.73 -9.17 -4.33
C LEU A 84 -1.77 -10.35 -4.53
N ILE A 85 -1.93 -11.41 -3.73
CA ILE A 85 -1.08 -12.59 -3.83
C ILE A 85 -1.27 -13.31 -5.17
N SER A 86 -2.51 -13.39 -5.67
CA SER A 86 -2.80 -13.94 -7.00
C SER A 86 -2.13 -13.14 -8.11
N LEU A 87 -2.32 -11.81 -8.13
CA LEU A 87 -1.72 -10.92 -9.13
C LEU A 87 -0.19 -10.97 -9.08
N TYR A 88 0.39 -11.04 -7.88
CA TYR A 88 1.83 -11.16 -7.71
C TYR A 88 2.36 -12.50 -8.22
N TRP A 89 1.62 -13.59 -8.01
CA TRP A 89 1.99 -14.89 -8.57
C TRP A 89 1.97 -14.89 -10.11
N ASP A 90 0.97 -14.27 -10.72
CA ASP A 90 0.87 -14.14 -12.17
C ASP A 90 2.04 -13.33 -12.74
N PHE A 91 2.40 -12.22 -12.10
CA PHE A 91 3.60 -11.44 -12.40
C PHE A 91 4.88 -12.29 -12.31
N LEU A 92 5.07 -13.06 -11.24
CA LEU A 92 6.23 -13.93 -11.05
C LEU A 92 6.31 -15.04 -12.11
N LYS A 93 5.16 -15.57 -12.53
CA LYS A 93 5.06 -16.57 -13.60
C LYS A 93 5.38 -15.99 -14.98
N GLY A 94 4.90 -14.79 -15.26
CA GLY A 94 5.17 -14.07 -16.51
C GLY A 94 6.66 -13.80 -16.72
N ASN A 95 7.42 -13.63 -15.63
CA ASN A 95 8.85 -13.45 -15.71
C ASN A 95 9.60 -14.78 -15.95
N LYS A 96 10.06 -14.99 -17.20
CA LYS A 96 10.80 -16.19 -17.63
C LYS A 96 12.17 -16.35 -16.96
N SER A 97 12.75 -15.28 -16.41
CA SER A 97 14.05 -15.32 -15.71
C SER A 97 13.97 -15.94 -14.31
N PHE A 98 12.76 -16.09 -13.75
CA PHE A 98 12.57 -16.68 -12.43
C PHE A 98 12.38 -18.19 -12.50
N THR A 99 13.30 -18.92 -11.87
CA THR A 99 13.14 -20.35 -11.61
C THR A 99 12.02 -20.58 -10.60
N SER A 100 11.47 -21.80 -10.56
CA SER A 100 10.45 -22.19 -9.57
C SER A 100 10.89 -21.86 -8.13
N LYS A 101 12.15 -22.15 -7.78
CA LYS A 101 12.75 -21.83 -6.47
C LYS A 101 12.77 -20.34 -6.16
N LYS A 102 13.14 -19.49 -7.14
CA LYS A 102 13.11 -18.03 -6.98
C LYS A 102 11.68 -17.52 -6.79
N ARG A 103 10.72 -18.01 -7.57
CA ARG A 103 9.30 -17.64 -7.44
C ARG A 103 8.75 -17.98 -6.05
N SER A 104 9.02 -19.19 -5.56
CA SER A 104 8.62 -19.61 -4.20
C SER A 104 9.25 -18.72 -3.12
N THR A 105 10.53 -18.37 -3.25
CA THR A 105 11.20 -17.45 -2.32
C THR A 105 10.53 -16.08 -2.30
N HIS A 106 10.19 -15.54 -3.47
CA HIS A 106 9.48 -14.25 -3.56
C HIS A 106 8.08 -14.31 -2.96
N LEU A 107 7.33 -15.38 -3.21
CA LEU A 107 5.98 -15.57 -2.70
C LEU A 107 5.97 -15.69 -1.17
N ASN A 108 6.87 -16.51 -0.60
CA ASN A 108 6.99 -16.68 0.85
C ASN A 108 7.32 -15.38 1.58
N LYS A 109 8.03 -14.46 0.92
CA LYS A 109 8.40 -13.15 1.50
C LYS A 109 7.38 -12.04 1.23
N ALA A 110 6.36 -12.27 0.40
CA ALA A 110 5.44 -11.22 -0.04
C ALA A 110 4.68 -10.57 1.12
N VAL A 111 4.09 -11.40 2.00
CA VAL A 111 3.31 -10.93 3.14
C VAL A 111 4.19 -10.11 4.11
N ASP A 112 5.41 -10.58 4.37
CA ASP A 112 6.35 -9.84 5.22
C ASP A 112 6.79 -8.52 4.56
N HIS A 113 7.09 -8.52 3.27
CA HIS A 113 7.39 -7.29 2.54
C HIS A 113 6.25 -6.27 2.63
N LEU A 114 5.01 -6.71 2.45
CA LEU A 114 3.84 -5.85 2.59
C LEU A 114 3.69 -5.34 4.04
N ARG A 115 3.88 -6.22 5.03
CA ARG A 115 3.86 -5.87 6.46
C ARG A 115 4.87 -4.76 6.77
N TYR A 116 6.12 -4.90 6.32
CA TYR A 116 7.16 -3.88 6.52
C TYR A 116 6.82 -2.59 5.77
N HIS A 117 6.30 -2.69 4.54
CA HIS A 117 5.91 -1.51 3.77
C HIS A 117 4.84 -0.67 4.47
N ILE A 118 3.77 -1.32 4.94
CA ILE A 118 2.70 -0.68 5.72
C ILE A 118 3.26 -0.01 6.98
N ARG A 119 4.13 -0.71 7.72
CA ARG A 119 4.77 -0.18 8.93
C ARG A 119 5.63 1.06 8.63
N ASN A 120 6.36 1.05 7.51
CA ASN A 120 7.19 2.17 7.10
C ASN A 120 6.36 3.39 6.68
N LEU A 121 5.30 3.18 5.87
CA LEU A 121 4.36 4.24 5.51
C LEU A 121 3.75 4.90 6.75
N ARG A 122 3.30 4.09 7.71
CA ARG A 122 2.75 4.57 8.98
C ARG A 122 3.78 5.36 9.78
N SER A 123 4.98 4.83 9.91
CA SER A 123 6.05 5.48 10.68
C SER A 123 6.41 6.84 10.07
N ALA A 124 6.45 6.94 8.74
CA ALA A 124 6.65 8.20 8.03
C ALA A 124 5.50 9.19 8.29
N ALA A 125 4.25 8.73 8.23
CA ALA A 125 3.08 9.56 8.49
C ALA A 125 3.03 10.10 9.92
N ILE A 126 3.38 9.27 10.92
CA ILE A 126 3.50 9.70 12.32
C ILE A 126 4.56 10.80 12.45
N LYS A 127 5.74 10.60 11.88
CA LYS A 127 6.83 11.60 11.91
C LYS A 127 6.40 12.93 11.30
N GLN A 128 5.77 12.89 10.12
CA GLN A 128 5.26 14.08 9.44
C GLN A 128 4.21 14.82 10.28
N ARG A 129 3.26 14.10 10.89
CA ARG A 129 2.23 14.71 11.75
C ARG A 129 2.81 15.33 13.02
N MET A 130 3.75 14.66 13.68
CA MET A 130 4.43 15.21 14.85
C MET A 130 5.22 16.47 14.51
N ALA A 131 5.91 16.50 13.36
CA ALA A 131 6.60 17.69 12.89
C ALA A 131 5.62 18.85 12.61
N GLY A 132 4.47 18.57 11.99
CA GLY A 132 3.41 19.54 11.77
C GLY A 132 2.86 20.13 13.07
N ASN A 133 2.51 19.27 14.04
CA ASN A 133 1.98 19.70 15.33
C ASN A 133 2.97 20.60 16.10
N ARG A 134 4.27 20.29 16.05
CA ARG A 134 5.31 21.13 16.68
C ARG A 134 5.40 22.51 16.03
N LYS A 135 5.30 22.59 14.70
CA LYS A 135 5.29 23.88 13.98
C LYS A 135 4.07 24.71 14.35
N THR A 136 2.89 24.11 14.39
CA THR A 136 1.64 24.80 14.79
C THR A 136 1.70 25.28 16.24
N ALA A 137 2.23 24.47 17.16
CA ALA A 137 2.39 24.87 18.56
C ALA A 137 3.33 26.08 18.71
N ARG A 138 4.44 26.10 17.96
CA ARG A 138 5.37 27.24 17.95
C ARG A 138 4.69 28.52 17.45
N ILE A 139 4.00 28.46 16.31
CA ILE A 139 3.27 29.61 15.74
C ILE A 139 2.24 30.16 16.73
N ASN A 140 1.51 29.28 17.42
CA ASN A 140 0.51 29.70 18.40
C ASN A 140 1.12 30.37 19.63
N ASN A 141 2.29 29.91 20.09
CA ASN A 141 3.01 30.54 21.20
C ASN A 141 3.53 31.93 20.81
N ASP A 142 4.10 32.07 19.60
CA ASP A 142 4.62 33.35 19.09
C ASP A 142 3.48 34.40 18.93
N ARG A 143 2.28 33.96 18.51
CA ARG A 143 1.11 34.84 18.45
C ARG A 143 0.64 35.29 19.83
N LYS A 144 0.62 34.37 20.82
CA LYS A 144 0.21 34.70 22.19
C LYS A 144 1.15 35.71 22.85
N SER A 145 2.47 35.60 22.62
CA SER A 145 3.43 36.56 23.17
C SER A 145 3.32 37.95 22.52
N THR A 146 2.95 38.02 21.23
CA THR A 146 2.73 39.30 20.54
C THR A 146 1.49 40.03 21.06
N ILE A 147 0.40 39.31 21.35
CA ILE A 147 -0.85 39.89 21.88
C ILE A 147 -0.69 40.36 23.34
N GLN A 148 0.20 39.75 24.12
CA GLN A 148 0.46 40.18 25.51
C GLN A 148 1.35 41.43 25.61
N LEU A 149 1.97 41.86 24.50
CA LEU A 149 2.84 43.03 24.43
C LEU A 149 2.16 44.26 23.81
N SER A 150 0.88 44.14 23.44
CA SER A 150 0.01 45.20 22.88
C SER A 150 -1.08 45.60 23.86
#